data_AF-A0AAV9RWS1-F1
#
_entry.id   AF-A0AAV9RWS1-F1
#
_cell.length_a   1.000
_cell.length_b   1.000
_cell.length_c   1.000
_cell.angle_alpha   90.00
_cell.angle_beta   90.00
_cell.angle_gamma   90.00
#
_symmetry.space_group_name_H-M   'P 1'
#
loop_
_entity.id
_entity.type
_entity.pdbx_description
1 polymer ?
#
loop_
_entity_poly.entity_id
_entity_poly.type
_entity_poly.pdbx_seq_one_letter_code
_entity_poly.pdbx_strand_id
1 'polypeptide(L)'
;MAQHLDLDRLSGDDGAELVGGFSLGSRCSGVFVWFRRHGGCRWPRVCAAGRGLLARQTGVRIDPEIWRIRLRPSEITASHAQFFPAGIMSAVYLVLLLLPLISAQTFHWGPCPNPAVQPAFNVEKYLGKWYEIEKLPASFERGKCIEANYALRKDGTIRVLNSQFYKDKVRTAEGTAVIRDMREMAKLGVSFSYFTPYSPYWVLTTDYTSLAVVYSCTDILRLFHVDYAWILSRSRFLPAETVHYAKQLLVREGIDISRMKATDQNCKDI
;
A
#
# COMPACT_ATOMS: atom_id res chain seq x y z
N MET A 1 -20.17 -19.87 33.14
CA MET A 1 -19.74 -20.33 34.47
C MET A 1 -18.45 -21.11 34.25
N ALA A 2 -17.31 -20.52 34.61
CA ALA A 2 -16.00 -21.08 34.31
C ALA A 2 -15.76 -22.34 35.15
N GLN A 3 -15.32 -23.43 34.53
CA GLN A 3 -14.76 -24.59 35.22
C GLN A 3 -13.27 -24.67 34.88
N HIS A 4 -12.45 -24.56 35.92
CA HIS A 4 -11.03 -24.89 35.92
C HIS A 4 -10.86 -26.36 35.53
N LEU A 5 -9.96 -26.66 34.60
CA LEU A 5 -9.48 -28.02 34.35
C LEU A 5 -7.99 -28.05 34.71
N ASP A 6 -7.68 -28.87 35.71
CA ASP A 6 -6.33 -29.24 36.15
C ASP A 6 -5.58 -29.95 35.01
N LEU A 7 -4.39 -29.45 34.70
CA LEU A 7 -3.45 -30.00 33.73
C LEU A 7 -2.34 -30.74 34.48
N ASP A 8 -2.66 -31.89 35.06
CA ASP A 8 -1.63 -32.79 35.62
C ASP A 8 -2.03 -34.26 35.45
N ARG A 9 -1.64 -34.81 34.29
CA ARG A 9 -1.25 -36.20 34.01
C ARG A 9 -1.55 -36.51 32.55
N LEU A 10 -0.51 -36.59 31.73
CA LEU A 10 -0.34 -37.59 30.65
C LEU A 10 1.08 -37.38 30.10
N SER A 11 2.10 -37.92 30.77
CA SER A 11 3.44 -38.07 30.19
C SER A 11 3.41 -39.22 29.19
N GLY A 12 3.44 -38.90 27.90
CA GLY A 12 3.65 -39.84 26.80
C GLY A 12 5.00 -39.57 26.13
N ASP A 13 5.75 -40.64 25.88
CA ASP A 13 7.21 -40.72 25.70
C ASP A 13 7.79 -40.17 24.37
N ASP A 14 7.18 -39.17 23.74
CA ASP A 14 7.52 -38.76 22.36
C ASP A 14 7.75 -37.25 22.17
N GLY A 15 8.45 -36.59 23.11
CA GLY A 15 9.15 -35.31 22.89
C GLY A 15 8.39 -34.20 22.14
N ALA A 16 7.07 -34.13 22.29
CA ALA A 16 6.19 -33.20 21.58
C ALA A 16 5.48 -32.30 22.59
N GLU A 17 5.72 -30.98 22.48
CA GLU A 17 5.15 -29.98 23.38
C GLU A 17 3.86 -29.38 22.76
N LEU A 18 2.85 -29.19 23.61
CA LEU A 18 1.51 -28.73 23.23
C LEU A 18 1.49 -27.19 23.28
N VAL A 19 1.42 -26.51 22.13
CA VAL A 19 1.62 -25.04 22.06
C VAL A 19 0.29 -24.25 22.04
N GLY A 20 -0.86 -24.92 21.98
CA GLY A 20 -2.19 -24.30 22.11
C GLY A 20 -3.25 -24.84 21.13
N GLY A 21 -4.52 -24.52 21.39
CA GLY A 21 -5.66 -24.89 20.56
C GLY A 21 -6.84 -23.92 20.76
N PHE A 22 -7.69 -23.77 19.74
CA PHE A 22 -8.92 -22.98 19.83
C PHE A 22 -10.10 -23.76 19.26
N SER A 23 -11.27 -23.59 19.88
CA SER A 23 -12.53 -24.21 19.48
C SER A 23 -13.41 -23.20 18.76
N LEU A 24 -13.73 -23.44 17.50
CA LEU A 24 -14.79 -22.71 16.79
C LEU A 24 -16.13 -23.40 17.05
N GLY A 25 -16.94 -22.85 17.95
CA GLY A 25 -18.39 -23.06 17.90
C GLY A 25 -18.95 -22.30 16.69
N SER A 26 -19.84 -22.81 15.85
CA SER A 26 -20.82 -23.88 16.04
C SER A 26 -21.18 -24.52 14.69
N ARG A 27 -21.37 -25.85 14.71
CA ARG A 27 -21.78 -26.77 13.61
C ARG A 27 -20.70 -27.27 12.64
N CYS A 28 -19.54 -27.65 13.17
CA CYS A 28 -18.69 -28.77 12.72
C CYS A 28 -17.55 -28.90 13.74
N SER A 29 -17.57 -29.92 14.61
CA SER A 29 -16.56 -30.07 15.67
C SER A 29 -15.26 -30.64 15.09
N GLY A 30 -14.28 -29.79 14.81
CA GLY A 30 -12.89 -30.17 14.57
C GLY A 30 -11.99 -29.49 15.59
N VAL A 31 -11.24 -30.27 16.36
CA VAL A 31 -10.18 -29.73 17.24
C VAL A 31 -8.90 -29.69 16.43
N PHE A 32 -8.34 -28.49 16.23
CA PHE A 32 -7.03 -28.32 15.61
C PHE A 32 -5.96 -28.24 16.70
N VAL A 33 -5.11 -29.26 16.78
CA VAL A 33 -3.93 -29.29 17.66
C VAL A 33 -2.69 -29.22 16.78
N TRP A 34 -1.75 -28.34 17.14
CA TRP A 34 -0.48 -28.21 16.46
C TRP A 34 0.63 -28.73 17.38
N PHE A 35 1.46 -29.63 16.86
CA PHE A 35 2.67 -30.09 17.52
C PHE A 35 3.88 -29.47 16.84
N ARG A 36 4.81 -28.94 17.63
CA ARG A 36 6.10 -28.47 17.12
C ARG A 36 7.12 -29.59 17.32
N ARG A 37 7.62 -30.19 16.23
CA ARG A 37 8.81 -31.06 16.27
C ARG A 37 10.03 -30.26 15.83
N HIS A 38 11.11 -30.35 16.61
CA HIS A 38 12.39 -29.77 16.24
C HIS A 38 13.04 -30.59 15.11
N GLY A 39 13.15 -30.00 13.91
CA GLY A 39 14.04 -30.48 12.84
C GLY A 39 13.40 -30.60 11.44
N GLY A 40 13.78 -29.69 10.52
CA GLY A 40 13.80 -29.92 9.06
C GLY A 40 12.49 -29.76 8.27
N CYS A 41 12.48 -28.80 7.32
CA CYS A 41 11.37 -28.51 6.40
C CYS A 41 10.97 -29.69 5.49
N ARG A 42 9.68 -30.09 5.50
CA ARG A 42 8.98 -30.71 4.36
C ARG A 42 7.48 -30.36 4.40
N TRP A 43 6.96 -29.90 3.26
CA TRP A 43 5.55 -29.53 3.03
C TRP A 43 4.59 -30.71 3.26
N PRO A 44 3.34 -30.47 3.74
CA PRO A 44 2.44 -31.57 4.08
C PRO A 44 1.75 -32.16 2.84
N ARG A 45 1.83 -33.49 2.70
CA ARG A 45 0.90 -34.29 1.89
C ARG A 45 -0.39 -34.51 2.68
N VAL A 46 -1.52 -34.21 2.08
CA VAL A 46 -2.85 -34.54 2.62
C VAL A 46 -3.08 -36.05 2.42
N CYS A 47 -3.17 -36.81 3.52
CA CYS A 47 -3.64 -38.20 3.50
C CYS A 47 -5.13 -38.22 3.82
N ALA A 48 -5.95 -38.65 2.87
CA ALA A 48 -7.36 -38.95 3.09
C ALA A 48 -7.50 -40.39 3.63
N ALA A 49 -7.98 -40.55 4.86
CA ALA A 49 -8.33 -41.85 5.42
C ALA A 49 -9.79 -42.20 5.06
N GLY A 50 -9.97 -43.35 4.43
CA GLY A 50 -11.27 -43.90 4.03
C GLY A 50 -11.98 -44.71 5.10
N ARG A 51 -13.32 -44.63 5.04
CA ARG A 51 -14.42 -45.53 5.48
C ARG A 51 -14.09 -46.76 6.34
N GLY A 52 -14.88 -46.94 7.41
CA GLY A 52 -15.28 -48.28 7.88
C GLY A 52 -15.94 -48.35 9.26
N LEU A 53 -17.09 -49.05 9.30
CA LEU A 53 -17.78 -49.66 10.46
C LEU A 53 -18.58 -48.78 11.44
N LEU A 54 -19.90 -48.75 11.23
CA LEU A 54 -20.87 -49.30 12.20
C LEU A 54 -22.24 -49.47 11.50
N ALA A 55 -22.58 -50.73 11.22
CA ALA A 55 -23.91 -51.14 10.77
C ALA A 55 -24.44 -52.21 11.73
N ARG A 56 -25.62 -51.94 12.31
CA ARG A 56 -26.65 -52.83 12.88
C ARG A 56 -27.71 -51.90 13.49
N GLN A 57 -29.02 -52.00 13.32
CA GLN A 57 -29.94 -53.01 12.78
C GLN A 57 -31.24 -52.26 12.45
N THR A 58 -31.81 -52.43 11.25
CA THR A 58 -33.24 -52.74 11.08
C THR A 58 -33.39 -53.46 9.74
N GLY A 59 -34.11 -54.57 9.77
CA GLY A 59 -34.03 -55.64 8.77
C GLY A 59 -34.68 -55.31 7.44
N VAL A 60 -34.01 -55.71 6.37
CA VAL A 60 -34.62 -55.95 5.06
C VAL A 60 -33.95 -57.22 4.50
N ARG A 61 -34.76 -58.27 4.29
CA ARG A 61 -34.36 -59.46 3.52
C ARG A 61 -34.39 -59.11 2.05
N ILE A 62 -33.40 -59.58 1.29
CA ILE A 62 -33.42 -59.53 -0.17
C ILE A 62 -33.58 -60.99 -0.62
N ASP A 63 -34.71 -61.29 -1.24
CA ASP A 63 -34.96 -62.55 -1.96
C ASP A 63 -34.75 -62.26 -3.47
N PRO A 64 -34.06 -63.12 -4.25
CA PRO A 64 -33.58 -62.74 -5.56
C PRO A 64 -34.43 -63.36 -6.66
N GLU A 65 -35.65 -62.88 -6.93
CA GLU A 65 -36.33 -63.12 -8.22
C GLU A 65 -37.25 -61.98 -8.68
N ILE A 66 -36.87 -61.39 -9.82
CA ILE A 66 -37.71 -60.91 -10.94
C ILE A 66 -39.07 -60.29 -10.57
N TRP A 67 -39.19 -58.96 -10.70
CA TRP A 67 -40.37 -58.32 -11.34
C TRP A 67 -39.94 -57.04 -12.05
N ARG A 68 -40.11 -57.01 -13.39
CA ARG A 68 -39.97 -55.80 -14.21
C ARG A 68 -41.03 -54.79 -13.80
N ILE A 69 -40.63 -53.62 -13.32
CA ILE A 69 -41.52 -52.47 -13.17
C ILE A 69 -41.21 -51.47 -14.29
N ARG A 70 -42.13 -51.38 -15.26
CA ARG A 70 -42.15 -50.41 -16.34
C ARG A 70 -42.59 -49.07 -15.75
N LEU A 71 -41.65 -48.14 -15.54
CA LEU A 71 -41.96 -46.77 -15.11
C LEU A 71 -42.35 -45.92 -16.34
N ARG A 72 -43.51 -45.25 -16.26
CA ARG A 72 -43.95 -44.24 -17.23
C ARG A 72 -43.14 -42.96 -16.99
N PRO A 73 -42.69 -42.24 -18.04
CA PRO A 73 -42.02 -40.96 -17.87
C PRO A 73 -43.06 -39.85 -17.73
N SER A 74 -43.30 -39.40 -16.51
CA SER A 74 -43.83 -38.05 -16.27
C SER A 74 -43.31 -37.55 -14.94
N GLU A 75 -42.69 -36.37 -14.99
CA GLU A 75 -42.31 -35.50 -13.88
C GLU A 75 -40.98 -35.81 -13.18
N ILE A 76 -39.88 -35.49 -13.86
CA ILE A 76 -38.64 -35.04 -13.20
C ILE A 76 -38.65 -33.51 -13.28
N THR A 77 -39.13 -32.86 -12.22
CA THR A 77 -38.87 -31.45 -12.00
C THR A 77 -37.41 -31.30 -11.57
N ALA A 78 -36.62 -30.69 -12.45
CA ALA A 78 -35.24 -30.33 -12.18
C ALA A 78 -35.20 -29.16 -11.17
N SER A 79 -35.10 -29.46 -9.88
CA SER A 79 -34.74 -28.46 -8.87
C SER A 79 -33.36 -28.77 -8.30
N HIS A 80 -32.32 -28.22 -8.93
CA HIS A 80 -31.08 -27.78 -8.29
C HIS A 80 -30.22 -27.05 -9.34
N ALA A 81 -30.78 -25.99 -9.92
CA ALA A 81 -29.94 -24.92 -10.45
C ALA A 81 -29.40 -24.17 -9.23
N GLN A 82 -28.09 -24.32 -8.97
CA GLN A 82 -27.39 -23.56 -7.95
C GLN A 82 -27.54 -22.07 -8.29
N PHE A 83 -28.42 -21.39 -7.57
CA PHE A 83 -28.63 -19.95 -7.61
C PHE A 83 -27.34 -19.28 -7.10
N PHE A 84 -26.41 -18.95 -8.00
CA PHE A 84 -25.47 -17.88 -7.73
C PHE A 84 -26.25 -16.57 -7.85
N PRO A 85 -26.46 -15.80 -6.78
CA PRO A 85 -27.24 -14.57 -6.86
C PRO A 85 -26.54 -13.63 -7.84
N ALA A 86 -27.27 -13.20 -8.87
CA ALA A 86 -26.78 -12.36 -9.96
C ALA A 86 -26.06 -11.07 -9.50
N GLY A 87 -26.29 -10.64 -8.25
CA GLY A 87 -25.62 -9.50 -7.63
C GLY A 87 -24.11 -9.69 -7.37
N ILE A 88 -23.63 -10.92 -7.09
CA ILE A 88 -22.21 -11.15 -6.78
C ILE A 88 -21.34 -11.00 -8.03
N MET A 89 -21.80 -11.54 -9.16
CA MET A 89 -21.08 -11.40 -10.43
C MET A 89 -21.01 -9.94 -10.88
N SER A 90 -22.10 -9.18 -10.70
CA SER A 90 -22.18 -7.75 -11.05
C SER A 90 -21.19 -6.89 -10.23
N ALA A 91 -21.08 -7.15 -8.92
CA ALA A 91 -20.11 -6.47 -8.06
C ALA A 91 -18.65 -6.79 -8.45
N VAL A 92 -18.36 -8.03 -8.82
CA VAL A 92 -17.02 -8.44 -9.30
C VAL A 92 -16.67 -7.74 -10.62
N TYR A 93 -17.61 -7.66 -11.58
CA TYR A 93 -17.39 -6.93 -12.83
C TYR A 93 -17.21 -5.42 -12.61
N LEU A 94 -17.95 -4.81 -11.69
CA LEU A 94 -17.77 -3.40 -11.31
C LEU A 94 -16.40 -3.16 -10.67
N VAL A 95 -15.95 -4.03 -9.77
CA VAL A 95 -14.60 -3.94 -9.19
C VAL A 95 -13.52 -4.11 -10.27
N LEU A 96 -13.67 -5.09 -11.17
CA LEU A 96 -12.74 -5.32 -12.29
C LEU A 96 -12.71 -4.14 -13.30
N LEU A 97 -13.84 -3.50 -13.56
CA LEU A 97 -13.94 -2.30 -14.41
C LEU A 97 -13.32 -1.04 -13.79
N LEU A 98 -13.18 -1.01 -12.46
CA LEU A 98 -12.54 0.10 -11.73
C LEU A 98 -11.02 -0.10 -11.54
N LEU A 99 -10.48 -1.32 -11.73
CA LEU A 99 -9.04 -1.60 -11.64
C LEU A 99 -8.14 -0.73 -12.56
N PRO A 100 -8.51 -0.40 -13.82
CA PRO A 100 -7.64 0.40 -14.68
C PRO A 100 -7.58 1.90 -14.33
N LEU A 101 -8.40 2.40 -13.40
CA LEU A 101 -8.36 3.80 -12.96
C LEU A 101 -7.27 4.09 -11.91
N ILE A 102 -6.59 3.06 -11.38
CA ILE A 102 -5.59 3.19 -10.30
C ILE A 102 -4.22 3.68 -10.82
N SER A 103 -4.03 3.78 -12.14
CA SER A 103 -2.69 3.98 -12.74
C SER A 103 -2.07 5.38 -12.57
N ALA A 104 -2.67 6.31 -11.83
CA ALA A 104 -2.16 7.69 -11.75
C ALA A 104 -1.48 8.07 -10.43
N GLN A 105 -1.58 7.25 -9.37
CA GLN A 105 -0.96 7.57 -8.09
C GLN A 105 -0.27 6.37 -7.44
N THR A 106 0.84 6.70 -6.80
CA THR A 106 1.83 5.82 -6.23
C THR A 106 1.36 5.41 -4.85
N PHE A 107 0.46 4.41 -4.76
CA PHE A 107 0.02 3.87 -3.49
C PHE A 107 1.07 2.90 -2.94
N HIS A 108 1.51 3.16 -1.71
CA HIS A 108 2.40 2.30 -0.96
C HIS A 108 1.65 1.71 0.23
N TRP A 109 2.00 0.48 0.60
CA TRP A 109 1.43 -0.20 1.76
C TRP A 109 2.09 0.29 3.05
N GLY A 110 1.29 0.37 4.12
CA GLY A 110 1.74 0.81 5.42
C GLY A 110 1.71 2.34 5.60
N PRO A 111 2.09 2.83 6.78
CA PRO A 111 2.13 4.25 7.07
C PRO A 111 3.28 4.95 6.33
N CYS A 112 3.23 6.27 6.26
CA CYS A 112 4.32 7.10 5.78
C CYS A 112 5.63 6.80 6.53
N PRO A 113 6.77 6.71 5.82
CA PRO A 113 8.09 6.83 6.42
C PRO A 113 8.20 8.15 7.21
N ASN A 114 9.02 8.14 8.27
CA ASN A 114 9.32 9.34 9.05
C ASN A 114 10.80 9.68 8.91
N PRO A 115 11.22 10.23 7.76
CA PRO A 115 12.62 10.49 7.49
C PRO A 115 13.18 11.64 8.35
N ALA A 116 14.49 11.63 8.56
CA ALA A 116 15.18 12.77 9.13
C ALA A 116 15.09 13.99 8.20
N VAL A 117 14.97 15.17 8.79
CA VAL A 117 14.89 16.46 8.06
C VAL A 117 16.12 17.31 8.32
N GLN A 118 16.36 18.29 7.44
CA GLN A 118 17.53 19.16 7.50
C GLN A 118 17.65 19.82 8.89
N PRO A 119 18.73 19.55 9.65
CA PRO A 119 18.95 20.20 10.94
C PRO A 119 19.19 21.69 10.75
N ALA A 120 18.70 22.49 11.70
CA ALA A 120 18.85 23.95 11.73
C ALA A 120 18.50 24.61 10.38
N PHE A 121 17.40 24.16 9.76
CA PHE A 121 16.96 24.66 8.46
C PHE A 121 16.73 26.18 8.46
N ASN A 122 17.40 26.87 7.55
CA ASN A 122 17.27 28.31 7.36
C ASN A 122 16.39 28.58 6.13
N VAL A 123 15.16 29.03 6.37
CA VAL A 123 14.18 29.31 5.31
C VAL A 123 14.64 30.44 4.38
N GLU A 124 15.30 31.47 4.89
CA GLU A 124 15.73 32.64 4.10
C GLU A 124 16.75 32.23 3.03
N LYS A 125 17.71 31.36 3.40
CA LYS A 125 18.69 30.80 2.46
C LYS A 125 18.06 29.85 1.43
N TYR A 126 16.91 29.27 1.75
CA TYR A 126 16.19 28.35 0.87
C TYR A 126 15.35 29.08 -0.19
N LEU A 127 15.00 30.35 0.03
CA LEU A 127 14.20 31.15 -0.90
C LEU A 127 14.84 31.26 -2.30
N GLY A 128 14.05 31.72 -3.25
CA GLY A 128 14.44 31.88 -4.65
C GLY A 128 14.11 30.67 -5.51
N LYS A 129 14.78 30.58 -6.64
CA LYS A 129 14.50 29.60 -7.69
C LYS A 129 15.16 28.25 -7.43
N TRP A 130 14.42 27.18 -7.70
CA TRP A 130 14.87 25.80 -7.74
C TRP A 130 14.34 25.12 -9.01
N TYR A 131 15.17 24.33 -9.66
CA TYR A 131 14.83 23.48 -10.81
C TYR A 131 14.59 22.06 -10.34
N GLU A 132 13.54 21.42 -10.83
CA GLU A 132 13.27 20.02 -10.57
C GLU A 132 14.19 19.15 -11.44
N ILE A 133 15.06 18.36 -10.82
CA ILE A 133 16.01 17.49 -11.53
C ILE A 133 15.45 16.09 -11.68
N GLU A 134 14.93 15.53 -10.59
CA GLU A 134 14.24 14.24 -10.61
C GLU A 134 13.06 14.26 -9.64
N LYS A 135 12.03 13.49 -9.93
CA LYS A 135 10.86 13.37 -9.05
C LYS A 135 10.23 11.98 -9.03
N LEU A 136 9.54 11.66 -7.94
CA LEU A 136 8.51 10.62 -7.96
C LEU A 136 7.31 11.08 -8.79
N PRO A 137 6.58 10.16 -9.47
CA PRO A 137 5.50 10.55 -10.36
C PRO A 137 4.39 11.36 -9.69
N ALA A 138 4.19 12.58 -10.17
CA ALA A 138 3.11 13.47 -9.76
C ALA A 138 2.21 13.80 -10.96
N SER A 139 0.91 13.48 -10.85
CA SER A 139 -0.06 13.65 -11.95
C SER A 139 -0.28 15.12 -12.37
N PHE A 140 0.08 16.06 -11.50
CA PHE A 140 0.04 17.50 -11.72
C PHE A 140 1.30 18.06 -12.43
N GLU A 141 2.38 17.29 -12.56
CA GLU A 141 3.67 17.71 -13.12
C GLU A 141 4.06 16.86 -14.35
N ARG A 142 3.30 17.00 -15.44
CA ARG A 142 3.45 16.21 -16.67
C ARG A 142 4.33 16.85 -17.75
N GLY A 143 4.81 18.08 -17.52
CA GLY A 143 5.63 18.84 -18.46
C GLY A 143 7.13 18.64 -18.34
N LYS A 144 7.86 19.55 -18.98
CA LYS A 144 9.31 19.72 -18.91
C LYS A 144 9.67 21.11 -18.37
N CYS A 145 10.95 21.36 -18.11
CA CYS A 145 11.48 22.64 -17.66
C CYS A 145 10.79 23.14 -16.38
N ILE A 146 10.61 22.21 -15.45
CA ILE A 146 9.87 22.47 -14.22
C ILE A 146 10.77 23.24 -13.25
N GLU A 147 10.26 24.36 -12.78
CA GLU A 147 10.92 25.20 -11.77
C GLU A 147 9.93 25.68 -10.72
N ALA A 148 10.44 25.90 -9.52
CA ALA A 148 9.74 26.46 -8.38
C ALA A 148 10.45 27.74 -7.93
N ASN A 149 9.71 28.81 -7.68
CA ASN A 149 10.25 30.02 -7.08
C ASN A 149 9.57 30.28 -5.73
N TYR A 150 10.38 30.37 -4.68
CA TYR A 150 9.95 30.61 -3.30
C TYR A 150 10.23 32.05 -2.91
N ALA A 151 9.22 32.77 -2.42
CA ALA A 151 9.39 34.16 -1.99
C ALA A 151 8.65 34.42 -0.67
N LEU A 152 9.31 35.09 0.27
CA LEU A 152 8.68 35.48 1.52
C LEU A 152 7.60 36.55 1.27
N ARG A 153 6.43 36.37 1.88
CA ARG A 153 5.36 37.36 1.90
C ARG A 153 5.42 38.21 3.17
N LYS A 154 4.74 39.36 3.13
CA LYS A 154 4.67 40.29 4.28
C LYS A 154 4.01 39.70 5.51
N ASP A 155 3.15 38.70 5.34
CA ASP A 155 2.44 37.98 6.41
C ASP A 155 3.28 36.85 7.05
N GLY A 156 4.54 36.68 6.61
CA GLY A 156 5.43 35.62 7.08
C GLY A 156 5.22 34.27 6.39
N THR A 157 4.25 34.14 5.48
CA THR A 157 4.10 32.94 4.65
C THR A 157 5.04 32.96 3.46
N ILE A 158 5.22 31.81 2.80
CA ILE A 158 6.08 31.68 1.63
C ILE A 158 5.19 31.50 0.40
N ARG A 159 5.30 32.38 -0.59
CA ARG A 159 4.72 32.17 -1.92
C ARG A 159 5.51 31.06 -2.61
N VAL A 160 4.78 30.08 -3.16
CA VAL A 160 5.34 29.03 -4.01
C VAL A 160 4.79 29.22 -5.41
N LEU A 161 5.64 29.54 -6.38
CA LEU A 161 5.24 29.64 -7.78
C LEU A 161 5.94 28.54 -8.58
N ASN A 162 5.18 27.52 -8.96
CA ASN A 162 5.64 26.47 -9.86
C ASN A 162 5.33 26.85 -11.31
N SER A 163 6.24 26.50 -12.22
CA SER A 163 6.08 26.65 -13.66
C SER A 163 6.51 25.36 -14.35
N GLN A 164 5.82 24.99 -15.43
CA GLN A 164 6.17 23.88 -16.30
C GLN A 164 5.83 24.23 -17.75
N PHE A 165 6.58 23.69 -18.70
CA PHE A 165 6.22 23.71 -20.11
C PHE A 165 5.54 22.40 -20.49
N TYR A 166 4.27 22.49 -20.90
CA TYR A 166 3.47 21.32 -21.20
C TYR A 166 2.49 21.61 -22.36
N LYS A 167 2.57 20.79 -23.42
CA LYS A 167 1.81 20.96 -24.66
C LYS A 167 1.99 22.35 -25.26
N ASP A 168 3.25 22.71 -25.49
CA ASP A 168 3.69 23.97 -26.14
C ASP A 168 3.23 25.25 -25.44
N LYS A 169 2.94 25.15 -24.13
CA LYS A 169 2.48 26.26 -23.30
C LYS A 169 3.13 26.22 -21.94
N VAL A 170 3.50 27.39 -21.43
CA VAL A 170 3.87 27.56 -20.02
C VAL A 170 2.60 27.46 -19.18
N ARG A 171 2.64 26.62 -18.15
CA ARG A 171 1.59 26.47 -17.13
C ARG A 171 2.18 26.80 -15.78
N THR A 172 1.49 27.60 -15.00
CA THR A 172 1.90 27.99 -13.66
C THR A 172 0.91 27.53 -12.62
N ALA A 173 1.39 27.30 -11.40
CA ALA A 173 0.58 27.05 -10.22
C ALA A 173 1.16 27.87 -9.06
N GLU A 174 0.34 28.75 -8.49
CA GLU A 174 0.71 29.51 -7.29
C GLU A 174 0.09 28.88 -6.04
N GLY A 175 0.88 28.80 -4.99
CA GLY A 175 0.48 28.31 -3.69
C GLY A 175 1.12 29.08 -2.54
N THR A 176 0.88 28.56 -1.34
CA THR A 176 1.38 29.09 -0.07
C THR A 176 2.01 27.96 0.72
N ALA A 177 3.22 28.19 1.21
CA ALA A 177 3.88 27.34 2.18
C ALA A 177 3.97 28.05 3.53
N VAL A 178 3.83 27.27 4.60
CA VAL A 178 3.88 27.71 6.00
C VAL A 178 4.75 26.76 6.81
N ILE A 179 5.44 27.30 7.83
CA ILE A 179 6.15 26.50 8.83
C ILE A 179 5.12 26.13 9.91
N ARG A 180 4.94 24.82 10.15
CA ARG A 180 3.92 24.33 11.10
C ARG A 180 4.41 24.26 12.53
N ASP A 181 5.69 23.95 12.73
CA ASP A 181 6.35 23.87 14.02
C ASP A 181 7.71 24.58 13.95
N MET A 182 7.92 25.58 14.82
CA MET A 182 9.18 26.32 14.90
C MET A 182 10.37 25.47 15.39
N ARG A 183 10.11 24.31 15.99
CA ARG A 183 11.14 23.33 16.39
C ARG A 183 11.59 22.46 15.23
N GLU A 184 10.76 22.30 14.21
CA GLU A 184 11.04 21.50 13.01
C GLU A 184 10.85 22.36 11.75
N MET A 185 11.65 23.43 11.63
CA MET A 185 11.55 24.42 10.54
C MET A 185 11.61 23.83 9.12
N ALA A 186 12.23 22.65 8.96
CA ALA A 186 12.33 21.92 7.69
C ALA A 186 11.04 21.17 7.30
N LYS A 187 10.04 21.08 8.19
CA LYS A 187 8.73 20.47 7.93
C LYS A 187 7.70 21.55 7.65
N LEU A 188 7.63 21.93 6.38
CA LEU A 188 6.64 22.89 5.91
C LEU A 188 5.33 22.19 5.56
N GLY A 189 4.26 22.97 5.50
CA GLY A 189 3.02 22.58 4.81
C GLY A 189 2.82 23.47 3.60
N VAL A 190 2.42 22.90 2.46
CA VAL A 190 2.13 23.64 1.22
C VAL A 190 0.68 23.43 0.78
N SER A 191 0.04 24.48 0.27
CA SER A 191 -1.29 24.40 -0.34
C SER A 191 -1.36 25.26 -1.61
N PHE A 192 -2.03 24.74 -2.64
CA PHE A 192 -2.28 25.41 -3.92
C PHE A 192 -3.75 25.82 -4.11
N SER A 193 -4.58 25.62 -3.08
CA SER A 193 -5.99 26.03 -3.08
C SER A 193 -6.42 26.40 -1.67
N TYR A 194 -7.30 27.40 -1.55
CA TYR A 194 -7.83 27.83 -0.26
C TYR A 194 -8.69 26.74 0.42
N PHE A 195 -9.25 25.81 -0.36
CA PHE A 195 -10.17 24.79 0.14
C PHE A 195 -9.50 23.45 0.45
N THR A 196 -8.19 23.31 0.18
CA THR A 196 -7.46 22.07 0.42
C THR A 196 -6.56 22.19 1.65
N PRO A 197 -6.45 21.13 2.47
CA PRO A 197 -5.51 21.12 3.57
C PRO A 197 -4.06 21.25 3.06
N TYR A 198 -3.19 21.75 3.92
CA TYR A 198 -1.76 21.80 3.63
C TYR A 198 -1.18 20.40 3.55
N SER A 199 -0.53 20.10 2.42
CA SER A 199 0.23 18.86 2.22
C SER A 199 1.63 19.01 2.81
N PRO A 200 2.21 17.95 3.40
CA PRO A 200 3.58 17.99 3.91
C PRO A 200 4.60 18.37 2.81
N TYR A 201 5.57 19.21 3.15
CA TYR A 201 6.73 19.55 2.32
C TYR A 201 7.95 19.54 3.23
N TRP A 202 8.66 18.42 3.27
CA TRP A 202 9.77 18.20 4.19
C TRP A 202 11.09 18.30 3.46
N VAL A 203 11.96 19.22 3.89
CA VAL A 203 13.31 19.33 3.34
C VAL A 203 14.21 18.35 4.09
N LEU A 204 14.58 17.26 3.42
CA LEU A 204 15.38 16.19 4.02
C LEU A 204 16.84 16.62 4.17
N THR A 205 17.39 17.24 3.12
CA THR A 205 18.71 17.85 3.14
C THR A 205 18.78 18.99 2.14
N THR A 206 19.59 20.00 2.44
CA THR A 206 19.98 21.03 1.47
C THR A 206 21.28 21.71 1.88
N ASP A 207 22.08 22.08 0.89
CA ASP A 207 23.23 22.97 1.07
C ASP A 207 22.87 24.44 0.70
N TYR A 208 21.58 24.70 0.43
CA TYR A 208 20.98 25.97 0.02
C TYR A 208 21.43 26.52 -1.34
N THR A 209 22.55 26.04 -1.88
CA THR A 209 23.30 26.67 -2.97
C THR A 209 23.39 25.80 -4.21
N SER A 210 23.24 24.48 -4.08
CA SER A 210 23.27 23.55 -5.19
C SER A 210 22.14 22.53 -5.14
N LEU A 211 21.88 21.89 -4.00
CA LEU A 211 21.01 20.72 -3.87
C LEU A 211 19.94 20.95 -2.79
N ALA A 212 18.73 20.47 -3.07
CA ALA A 212 17.74 20.18 -2.03
C ALA A 212 17.02 18.87 -2.34
N VAL A 213 16.79 18.05 -1.30
CA VAL A 213 15.98 16.84 -1.38
C VAL A 213 14.73 17.05 -0.56
N VAL A 214 13.59 16.88 -1.19
CA VAL A 214 12.27 17.16 -0.60
C VAL A 214 11.43 15.91 -0.62
N TYR A 215 10.68 15.67 0.46
CA TYR A 215 9.74 14.57 0.58
C TYR A 215 8.36 15.09 1.02
N SER A 216 7.31 14.46 0.51
CA SER A 216 5.92 14.69 0.90
C SER A 216 5.24 13.34 1.00
N CYS A 217 4.54 13.08 2.11
CA CYS A 217 3.79 11.86 2.27
C CYS A 217 2.47 12.14 2.98
N THR A 218 1.40 11.50 2.52
CA THR A 218 0.07 11.60 3.12
C THR A 218 -0.46 10.20 3.41
N ASP A 219 -0.69 9.93 4.70
CA ASP A 219 -1.30 8.70 5.17
C ASP A 219 -2.79 8.62 4.80
N ILE A 220 -3.21 7.43 4.38
CA ILE A 220 -4.60 7.06 4.12
C ILE A 220 -4.96 5.94 5.08
N LEU A 221 -5.69 6.30 6.14
CA LEU A 221 -6.17 5.36 7.17
C LEU A 221 -5.06 4.52 7.84
N ARG A 222 -3.79 4.96 7.77
CA ARG A 222 -2.59 4.21 8.21
C ARG A 222 -2.39 2.84 7.55
N LEU A 223 -3.15 2.55 6.49
CA LEU A 223 -3.06 1.31 5.73
C LEU A 223 -2.26 1.50 4.45
N PHE A 224 -2.40 2.68 3.86
CA PHE A 224 -1.69 3.09 2.66
C PHE A 224 -1.17 4.50 2.83
N HIS A 225 -0.21 4.87 1.99
CA HIS A 225 0.16 6.26 1.81
C HIS A 225 0.39 6.57 0.34
N VAL A 226 0.33 7.87 0.04
CA VAL A 226 0.79 8.43 -1.22
C VAL A 226 1.92 9.37 -0.90
N ASP A 227 3.02 9.23 -1.64
CA ASP A 227 4.20 10.03 -1.45
C ASP A 227 4.72 10.65 -2.76
N TYR A 228 5.54 11.66 -2.55
CA TYR A 228 6.25 12.40 -3.57
C TYR A 228 7.64 12.72 -3.04
N ALA A 229 8.61 12.72 -3.92
CA ALA A 229 9.96 13.14 -3.61
C ALA A 229 10.50 13.94 -4.79
N TRP A 230 11.28 14.97 -4.49
CA TRP A 230 11.91 15.82 -5.51
C TRP A 230 13.39 16.02 -5.16
N ILE A 231 14.24 15.86 -6.18
CA ILE A 231 15.62 16.33 -6.17
C ILE A 231 15.59 17.67 -6.90
N LEU A 232 15.92 18.73 -6.18
CA LEU A 232 15.91 20.09 -6.65
C LEU A 232 17.33 20.64 -6.77
N SER A 233 17.53 21.58 -7.69
CA SER A 233 18.82 22.24 -7.90
C SER A 233 18.73 23.73 -8.15
N ARG A 234 19.77 24.48 -7.80
CA ARG A 234 19.91 25.90 -8.22
C ARG A 234 20.29 26.05 -9.69
N SER A 235 20.77 24.99 -10.33
CA SER A 235 21.08 24.91 -11.75
C SER A 235 20.17 23.89 -12.45
N ARG A 236 19.97 24.03 -13.76
CA ARG A 236 19.18 23.07 -14.56
C ARG A 236 19.77 21.66 -14.61
N PHE A 237 21.05 21.52 -14.24
CA PHE A 237 21.75 20.25 -14.22
C PHE A 237 22.53 20.12 -12.92
N LEU A 238 22.56 18.91 -12.36
CA LEU A 238 23.39 18.53 -11.23
C LEU A 238 24.45 17.51 -11.67
N PRO A 239 25.62 17.48 -11.01
CA PRO A 239 26.58 16.39 -11.18
C PRO A 239 25.94 15.04 -10.86
N ALA A 240 26.30 14.00 -11.62
CA ALA A 240 25.76 12.66 -11.45
C ALA A 240 25.99 12.10 -10.02
N GLU A 241 27.16 12.37 -9.45
CA GLU A 241 27.52 12.04 -8.06
C GLU A 241 26.53 12.65 -7.05
N THR A 242 26.14 13.92 -7.23
CA THR A 242 25.20 14.62 -6.35
C THR A 242 23.79 14.03 -6.45
N VAL A 243 23.35 13.68 -7.66
CA VAL A 243 22.07 12.99 -7.88
C VAL A 243 22.08 11.60 -7.26
N HIS A 244 23.20 10.88 -7.39
CA HIS A 244 23.36 9.55 -6.78
C HIS A 244 23.29 9.62 -5.26
N TYR A 245 23.99 10.57 -4.64
CA TYR A 245 23.89 10.84 -3.20
C TYR A 245 22.45 11.11 -2.76
N ALA A 246 21.73 11.99 -3.47
CA ALA A 246 20.35 12.32 -3.14
C ALA A 246 19.41 11.11 -3.22
N LYS A 247 19.59 10.24 -4.22
CA LYS A 247 18.86 8.98 -4.34
C LYS A 247 19.17 7.99 -3.20
N GLN A 248 20.45 7.85 -2.85
CA GLN A 248 20.86 6.98 -1.75
C GLN A 248 20.29 7.46 -0.41
N LEU A 249 20.20 8.78 -0.20
CA LEU A 249 19.53 9.34 0.97
C LEU A 249 18.06 8.90 1.02
N LEU A 250 17.30 9.08 -0.07
CA LEU A 250 15.90 8.67 -0.13
C LEU A 250 15.72 7.18 0.21
N VAL A 251 16.55 6.31 -0.38
CA VAL A 251 16.50 4.86 -0.12
C VAL A 251 16.81 4.54 1.35
N ARG A 252 17.82 5.20 1.93
CA ARG A 252 18.21 5.00 3.35
C ARG A 252 17.09 5.38 4.30
N GLU A 253 16.34 6.42 3.95
CA GLU A 253 15.18 6.90 4.69
C GLU A 253 13.89 6.07 4.44
N GLY A 254 13.99 4.96 3.69
CA GLY A 254 12.88 4.04 3.46
C GLY A 254 11.93 4.44 2.34
N ILE A 255 12.34 5.37 1.47
CA ILE A 255 11.53 5.87 0.36
C ILE A 255 11.83 5.04 -0.90
N ASP A 256 10.79 4.47 -1.52
CA ASP A 256 10.93 3.68 -2.75
C ASP A 256 11.09 4.60 -3.97
N ILE A 257 12.31 4.63 -4.52
CA ILE A 257 12.66 5.43 -5.69
C ILE A 257 12.56 4.68 -7.02
N SER A 258 12.02 3.46 -7.05
CA SER A 258 11.95 2.62 -8.27
C SER A 258 11.21 3.30 -9.43
N ARG A 259 10.30 4.23 -9.11
CA ARG A 259 9.52 5.01 -10.09
C ARG A 259 10.01 6.44 -10.29
N MET A 260 11.11 6.83 -9.64
CA MET A 260 11.69 8.16 -9.77
C MET A 260 12.16 8.39 -11.21
N LYS A 261 11.86 9.57 -11.75
CA LYS A 261 12.19 9.93 -13.14
C LYS A 261 12.93 11.24 -13.18
N ALA A 262 13.89 11.33 -14.10
CA ALA A 262 14.53 12.58 -14.44
C ALA A 262 13.55 13.51 -15.16
N THR A 263 13.63 14.79 -14.83
CA THR A 263 12.87 15.86 -15.46
C THR A 263 13.70 16.44 -16.60
N ASP A 264 13.06 16.60 -17.77
CA ASP A 264 13.71 17.23 -18.91
C ASP A 264 13.90 18.73 -18.65
N GLN A 265 15.16 19.15 -18.46
CA GLN A 265 15.56 20.54 -18.28
C GLN A 265 16.19 21.15 -19.54
N ASN A 266 16.06 20.50 -20.70
CA ASN A 266 16.48 21.06 -21.98
C ASN A 266 15.41 22.02 -22.52
N CYS A 267 15.57 23.30 -22.17
CA CYS A 267 14.58 24.35 -22.39
C CYS A 267 14.85 25.23 -23.62
N LYS A 268 15.55 24.71 -24.64
CA LYS A 268 15.97 25.49 -25.81
C LYS A 268 14.81 26.06 -26.66
N ASP A 269 13.63 25.44 -26.55
CA ASP A 269 12.46 25.73 -27.38
C ASP A 269 11.32 26.42 -26.58
N ILE A 270 11.65 27.04 -25.44
CA ILE A 270 10.73 27.82 -24.59
C ILE A 270 11.11 29.29 -24.68
#